data_AF-A0A6I5NF95-F1
#
_entry.id   AF-A0A6I5NF95-F1
#
_cell.length_a   1.000
_cell.length_b   1.000
_cell.length_c   1.000
_cell.angle_alpha   90.00
_cell.angle_beta   90.00
_cell.angle_gamma   90.00
#
_symmetry.space_group_name_H-M   'P 1'
#
loop_
_entity.id
_entity.type
_entity.pdbx_description
1 polymer ?
#
loop_
_entity_poly.entity_id
_entity_poly.type
_entity_poly.pdbx_seq_one_letter_code
_entity_poly.pdbx_strand_id
1 'polypeptide(L)'
;MTTQRRPIGVTVLAILNVVGSAIMVLVGLLAIGLSGPFLEGMMEDPDFREVVEELPPGVLSAIPGLVGGFLIFFSIIGFILAYGLFTLRVWAWYMTLILQGLGAFSNLGSLLTGNFLAIISLAISALIIYYFVQPNVKRAFSV
;
A
#
# COMPACT_ATOMS: atom_id res chain seq x y z
N MET A 1 28.30 -24.22 9.87
CA MET A 1 27.22 -23.47 9.20
C MET A 1 26.31 -22.92 10.27
N THR A 2 26.50 -21.67 10.70
CA THR A 2 25.56 -21.03 11.63
C THR A 2 24.33 -20.63 10.81
N THR A 3 23.23 -21.34 10.98
CA THR A 3 21.93 -20.96 10.41
C THR A 3 21.58 -19.60 10.99
N GLN A 4 21.84 -18.53 10.24
CA GLN A 4 21.48 -17.18 10.61
C GLN A 4 19.96 -17.14 10.72
N ARG A 5 19.44 -17.26 11.94
CA ARG A 5 18.01 -17.35 12.20
C ARG A 5 17.38 -16.03 11.77
N ARG A 6 16.51 -16.08 10.75
CA ARG A 6 15.82 -14.90 10.25
C ARG A 6 15.03 -14.25 11.40
N PRO A 7 15.12 -12.92 11.60
CA PRO A 7 14.35 -12.25 12.63
C PRO A 7 12.85 -12.42 12.35
N ILE A 8 12.09 -12.89 13.34
CA ILE A 8 10.66 -13.22 13.19
C ILE A 8 9.87 -12.01 12.69
N GLY A 9 10.17 -10.81 13.17
CA GLY A 9 9.48 -9.58 12.73
C GLY A 9 9.71 -9.23 11.27
N VAL A 10 10.88 -9.56 10.68
CA VAL A 10 11.13 -9.34 9.25
C VAL A 10 10.28 -10.30 8.42
N THR A 11 10.15 -11.56 8.87
CA THR A 11 9.27 -12.54 8.22
C THR A 11 7.81 -12.12 8.31
N VAL A 12 7.36 -11.65 9.48
CA VAL A 12 5.99 -11.12 9.65
C VAL A 12 5.75 -9.94 8.71
N LEU A 13 6.67 -8.97 8.64
CA LEU A 13 6.54 -7.81 7.74
C LEU A 13 6.52 -8.20 6.26
N ALA A 14 7.33 -9.19 5.86
CA ALA A 14 7.31 -9.70 4.51
C ALA A 14 5.95 -10.34 4.17
N ILE A 15 5.39 -11.14 5.08
CA ILE A 15 4.06 -11.75 4.91
C ILE A 15 2.98 -10.67 4.84
N LEU A 16 3.02 -9.68 5.73
CA LEU A 16 2.07 -8.55 5.71
C LEU A 16 2.12 -7.79 4.38
N ASN A 17 3.31 -7.55 3.82
CA ASN A 17 3.45 -6.93 2.50
C ASN A 17 2.87 -7.81 1.38
N VAL A 18 3.10 -9.12 1.40
CA VAL A 18 2.49 -10.03 0.42
C VAL A 18 0.97 -9.99 0.49
N VAL A 19 0.40 -10.07 1.69
CA VAL A 19 -1.05 -10.05 1.88
C VAL A 19 -1.63 -8.70 1.48
N GLY A 20 -1.01 -7.59 1.89
CA GLY A 20 -1.42 -6.25 1.51
C GLY A 20 -1.39 -6.03 0.00
N SER A 21 -0.30 -6.43 -0.67
CA SER A 21 -0.19 -6.39 -2.13
C SER A 21 -1.24 -7.27 -2.81
N ALA A 22 -1.50 -8.47 -2.31
CA ALA A 22 -2.52 -9.36 -2.88
C ALA A 22 -3.92 -8.74 -2.79
N ILE A 23 -4.26 -8.13 -1.66
CA ILE A 23 -5.51 -7.39 -1.50
C ILE A 23 -5.55 -6.21 -2.46
N MET A 24 -4.48 -5.43 -2.60
CA MET A 24 -4.43 -4.31 -3.56
C MET A 24 -4.62 -4.77 -5.01
N VAL A 25 -4.06 -5.91 -5.41
CA VAL A 25 -4.32 -6.51 -6.73
C VAL A 25 -5.80 -6.80 -6.89
N LEU A 26 -6.41 -7.48 -5.91
CA LEU A 26 -7.84 -7.79 -5.96
C LEU A 26 -8.69 -6.54 -6.05
N VAL A 27 -8.44 -5.53 -5.22
CA VAL A 27 -9.17 -4.25 -5.25
C VAL A 27 -8.96 -3.53 -6.58
N GLY A 28 -7.74 -3.50 -7.12
CA GLY A 28 -7.45 -2.88 -8.41
C GLY A 28 -8.15 -3.59 -9.57
N LEU A 29 -8.18 -4.93 -9.54
CA LEU A 29 -8.90 -5.74 -10.53
C LEU A 29 -10.42 -5.54 -10.42
N LEU A 30 -10.97 -5.49 -9.20
CA LEU A 30 -12.39 -5.21 -8.97
C LEU A 30 -12.75 -3.80 -9.44
N ALA A 31 -11.91 -2.80 -9.15
CA ALA A 31 -12.12 -1.43 -9.60
C ALA A 31 -12.22 -1.34 -11.12
N ILE A 32 -11.40 -2.11 -11.86
CA ILE A 32 -11.47 -2.14 -13.33
C ILE A 32 -12.65 -2.99 -13.80
N GLY A 33 -12.77 -4.23 -13.32
CA GLY A 33 -13.71 -5.21 -13.83
C GLY A 33 -15.17 -4.97 -13.45
N LEU A 34 -15.43 -4.33 -12.31
CA LEU A 34 -16.79 -4.00 -11.85
C LEU A 34 -17.19 -2.55 -12.17
N SER A 35 -16.30 -1.75 -12.76
CA SER A 35 -16.60 -0.35 -13.08
C SER A 35 -17.79 -0.19 -14.02
N GLY A 36 -17.91 -1.03 -15.05
CA GLY A 36 -19.00 -0.95 -16.03
C GLY A 36 -20.38 -1.06 -15.38
N PRO A 37 -20.72 -2.20 -14.75
CA PRO A 37 -22.01 -2.37 -14.07
C PRO A 37 -22.26 -1.36 -12.96
N PHE A 38 -21.20 -0.96 -12.24
CA PHE A 38 -21.31 0.04 -11.19
C PHE A 38 -21.68 1.43 -11.75
N LEU A 39 -21.02 1.86 -12.82
CA LEU A 39 -21.31 3.14 -13.48
C LEU A 39 -22.68 3.11 -14.16
N GLU A 40 -23.07 1.99 -14.76
CA GLU A 40 -24.41 1.82 -15.34
C GLU A 40 -25.50 2.01 -14.28
N GLY A 41 -25.36 1.38 -13.11
CA GLY A 41 -26.29 1.59 -11.99
C GLY A 41 -26.30 3.02 -11.45
N MET A 42 -25.16 3.73 -11.47
CA MET A 42 -25.12 5.14 -11.11
C MET A 42 -25.79 6.04 -12.16
N MET A 43 -25.73 5.68 -13.44
CA MET A 43 -26.39 6.44 -14.53
C MET A 43 -27.92 6.31 -14.52
N GLU A 44 -28.49 5.42 -13.71
CA GLU A 44 -29.94 5.38 -13.46
C GLU A 44 -30.43 6.59 -12.64
N ASP A 45 -29.54 7.20 -11.84
CA ASP A 45 -29.84 8.40 -11.07
C ASP A 45 -29.81 9.65 -11.99
N PRO A 46 -30.93 10.40 -12.10
CA PRO A 46 -30.99 11.61 -12.92
C PRO A 46 -29.93 12.65 -12.55
N ASP A 47 -29.66 12.83 -11.26
CA ASP A 47 -28.73 13.86 -10.77
C ASP A 47 -27.29 13.50 -11.17
N PHE A 48 -26.93 12.22 -11.08
CA PHE A 48 -25.61 11.75 -11.49
C PHE A 48 -25.42 11.84 -13.01
N ARG A 49 -26.47 11.51 -13.78
CA ARG A 49 -26.42 11.56 -15.23
C ARG A 49 -26.19 12.98 -15.75
N GLU A 50 -26.84 13.99 -15.18
CA GLU A 50 -26.63 15.40 -15.55
C GLU A 50 -25.16 15.81 -15.39
N VAL A 51 -24.55 15.47 -14.24
CA VAL A 51 -23.12 15.73 -14.00
C VAL A 51 -22.23 15.02 -15.01
N VAL A 52 -22.55 13.79 -15.38
CA VAL A 52 -21.76 13.02 -16.36
C VAL A 52 -21.86 13.59 -17.77
N GLU A 53 -23.04 14.07 -18.18
CA GLU A 53 -23.25 14.72 -19.48
C GLU A 53 -22.49 16.05 -19.60
N GLU A 54 -22.22 16.75 -18.50
CA GLU A 54 -21.34 17.92 -18.46
C GLU A 54 -19.85 17.60 -18.63
N LEU A 55 -19.44 16.36 -18.34
CA LEU A 55 -18.03 15.95 -18.43
C LEU A 55 -17.63 15.63 -19.88
N PRO A 56 -16.36 15.87 -20.25
CA PRO A 56 -15.85 15.42 -21.53
C PRO A 56 -16.02 13.89 -21.72
N PRO A 57 -16.36 13.44 -22.94
CA PRO A 57 -16.57 12.02 -23.20
C PRO A 57 -15.30 11.22 -22.90
N GLY A 58 -15.46 10.14 -22.13
CA GLY A 58 -14.37 9.24 -21.75
C GLY A 58 -13.68 9.56 -20.42
N VAL A 59 -13.96 10.70 -19.77
CA VAL A 59 -13.39 11.00 -18.44
C VAL A 59 -13.87 9.98 -17.40
N LEU A 60 -15.17 9.70 -17.38
CA LEU A 60 -15.76 8.78 -16.40
C LEU A 60 -15.24 7.34 -16.55
N SER A 61 -15.06 6.87 -17.78
CA SER A 61 -14.54 5.52 -18.04
C SER A 61 -13.03 5.41 -17.81
N ALA A 62 -12.28 6.52 -17.89
CA ALA A 62 -10.85 6.53 -17.62
C ALA A 62 -10.52 6.44 -16.12
N ILE A 63 -11.35 6.99 -15.23
CA ILE A 63 -11.06 7.05 -13.78
C ILE A 63 -10.83 5.65 -13.18
N PRO A 64 -11.73 4.66 -13.35
CA PRO A 64 -11.53 3.33 -12.77
C PRO A 64 -10.29 2.63 -13.33
N GLY A 65 -9.98 2.84 -14.62
CA GLY A 65 -8.77 2.33 -15.26
C GLY A 65 -7.49 2.93 -14.66
N LEU A 66 -7.46 4.25 -14.46
CA LEU A 66 -6.33 4.94 -13.84
C LEU A 66 -6.14 4.52 -12.37
N VAL A 67 -7.23 4.49 -11.60
CA VAL A 67 -7.20 4.09 -10.18
C VAL A 67 -6.77 2.63 -10.06
N GLY A 68 -7.43 1.72 -10.77
CA GLY A 68 -7.11 0.30 -10.72
C GLY A 68 -5.69 0.01 -11.22
N GLY A 69 -5.27 0.65 -12.31
CA GLY A 69 -3.91 0.55 -12.84
C GLY A 69 -2.85 1.05 -11.84
N PHE A 70 -3.12 2.19 -11.18
CA PHE A 70 -2.26 2.71 -10.12
C PHE A 70 -2.16 1.74 -8.94
N LEU A 71 -3.27 1.17 -8.47
CA LEU A 71 -3.27 0.17 -7.41
C LEU A 71 -2.44 -1.06 -7.78
N ILE A 72 -2.61 -1.58 -9.00
CA ILE A 72 -1.84 -2.72 -9.49
C ILE A 72 -0.36 -2.37 -9.58
N PHE A 73 0.01 -1.19 -10.07
CA PHE A 73 1.39 -0.75 -10.11
C PHE A 73 2.04 -0.74 -8.72
N PHE A 74 1.37 -0.17 -7.72
CA PHE A 74 1.86 -0.16 -6.34
C PHE A 74 1.92 -1.57 -5.72
N SER A 75 1.01 -2.46 -6.10
CA SER A 75 1.02 -3.84 -5.62
C SER A 75 2.30 -4.58 -6.05
N ILE A 76 2.79 -4.33 -7.27
CA ILE A 76 4.04 -4.89 -7.80
C ILE A 76 5.22 -4.42 -6.96
N ILE A 77 5.27 -3.13 -6.62
CA ILE A 77 6.29 -2.58 -5.74
C ILE A 77 6.27 -3.28 -4.37
N GLY A 78 5.07 -3.50 -3.80
CA GLY A 78 4.93 -4.22 -2.54
C GLY A 78 5.42 -5.67 -2.60
N PHE A 79 5.19 -6.38 -3.71
CA PHE A 79 5.76 -7.73 -3.91
C PHE A 79 7.29 -7.71 -4.05
N ILE A 80 7.84 -6.71 -4.76
CA ILE A 80 9.29 -6.51 -4.87
C ILE A 80 9.90 -6.28 -3.48
N LEU A 81 9.28 -5.45 -2.63
CA LEU A 81 9.71 -5.22 -1.26
C LEU A 81 9.62 -6.49 -0.41
N ALA A 82 8.52 -7.23 -0.49
CA ALA A 82 8.36 -8.49 0.21
C ALA A 82 9.47 -9.49 -0.15
N TYR A 83 9.80 -9.59 -1.44
CA TYR A 83 10.93 -10.40 -1.91
C TYR A 83 12.26 -9.90 -1.34
N GLY A 84 12.51 -8.59 -1.33
CA GLY A 84 13.68 -7.97 -0.72
C GLY A 84 13.82 -8.28 0.78
N LEU A 85 12.70 -8.29 1.51
CA LEU A 85 12.65 -8.63 2.93
C LEU A 85 12.90 -10.13 3.17
N PHE A 86 12.31 -11.03 2.36
CA PHE A 86 12.56 -12.47 2.47
C PHE A 86 14.00 -12.86 2.12
N THR A 87 14.65 -12.09 1.25
CA THR A 87 16.05 -12.29 0.85
C THR A 87 17.04 -11.53 1.73
N LEU A 88 16.56 -10.78 2.73
CA LEU A 88 17.39 -9.99 3.66
C LEU A 88 18.37 -9.05 2.93
N ARG A 89 17.96 -8.49 1.78
CA ARG A 89 18.84 -7.60 1.01
C ARG A 89 18.89 -6.21 1.64
N VAL A 90 20.09 -5.64 1.71
CA VAL A 90 20.37 -4.30 2.28
C VAL A 90 19.42 -3.22 1.75
N TRP A 91 19.11 -3.21 0.45
CA TRP A 91 18.23 -2.21 -0.16
C TRP A 91 16.80 -2.26 0.39
N ALA A 92 16.29 -3.45 0.75
CA ALA A 92 14.95 -3.60 1.31
C ALA A 92 14.85 -2.99 2.71
N TRP A 93 15.97 -2.98 3.44
CA TRP A 93 16.06 -2.30 4.74
C TRP A 93 15.86 -0.79 4.59
N TYR A 94 16.61 -0.16 3.68
CA TYR A 94 16.49 1.27 3.40
C TYR A 94 15.10 1.63 2.87
N MET A 95 14.59 0.89 1.88
CA MET A 95 13.27 1.15 1.31
C MET A 95 12.16 1.07 2.36
N THR A 96 12.20 0.05 3.22
CA THR A 96 11.19 -0.11 4.28
C THR A 96 11.23 1.08 5.24
N LEU A 97 12.42 1.51 5.67
CA LEU A 97 12.54 2.67 6.55
C LEU A 97 12.08 3.97 5.90
N ILE A 98 12.42 4.20 4.63
CA ILE A 98 12.00 5.39 3.88
C ILE A 98 10.48 5.40 3.74
N LEU A 99 9.87 4.29 3.32
CA LEU A 99 8.42 4.19 3.15
C LEU A 99 7.68 4.36 4.47
N GLN A 100 8.17 3.75 5.55
CA GLN A 100 7.54 3.89 6.85
C GLN A 100 7.68 5.30 7.43
N GLY A 101 8.84 5.95 7.20
CA GLY A 101 9.06 7.36 7.55
C GLY A 101 8.11 8.29 6.81
N LEU A 102 7.95 8.08 5.50
CA LEU A 102 7.01 8.86 4.67
C LEU A 102 5.56 8.63 5.12
N GLY A 103 5.17 7.37 5.36
CA GLY A 103 3.83 7.03 5.84
C GLY A 103 3.52 7.63 7.21
N ALA A 104 4.49 7.60 8.14
CA ALA A 104 4.35 8.26 9.43
C ALA A 104 4.16 9.77 9.28
N PHE A 105 4.94 10.42 8.40
CA PHE A 105 4.81 11.85 8.12
C PHE A 105 3.43 12.19 7.53
N SER A 106 2.94 11.42 6.55
CA SER A 106 1.60 11.61 5.98
C SER A 106 0.49 11.44 7.02
N ASN A 107 0.61 10.45 7.92
CA ASN A 107 -0.35 10.24 9.00
C ASN A 107 -0.40 11.39 9.99
N LEU A 108 0.74 12.06 10.27
CA LEU A 108 0.75 13.27 11.10
C LEU A 108 -0.09 14.39 10.48
N GLY A 109 -0.02 14.57 9.16
CA GLY A 109 -0.89 15.51 8.44
C GLY A 109 -2.37 15.14 8.54
N SER A 110 -2.69 13.84 8.45
CA SER A 110 -4.08 13.34 8.56
C SER A 110 -4.69 13.54 9.96
N LEU A 111 -3.88 13.56 11.01
CA LEU A 111 -4.36 13.88 12.37
C LEU A 111 -4.83 15.33 12.48
N LEU A 112 -4.18 16.25 11.74
CA LEU A 112 -4.58 17.67 11.73
C LEU A 112 -5.94 17.89 11.07
N THR A 113 -6.38 16.96 10.20
CA THR A 113 -7.70 16.99 9.56
C THR A 113 -8.77 16.20 10.33
N GLY A 114 -8.45 15.71 11.54
CA GLY A 114 -9.39 15.04 12.44
C GLY A 114 -9.54 13.53 12.23
N ASN A 115 -8.66 12.87 11.47
CA ASN A 115 -8.73 11.43 11.24
C ASN A 115 -8.09 10.63 12.38
N PHE A 116 -8.89 10.22 13.36
CA PHE A 116 -8.43 9.44 14.52
C PHE A 116 -7.86 8.05 14.17
N LEU A 117 -8.24 7.46 13.02
CA LEU A 117 -7.67 6.18 12.57
C LEU A 117 -6.18 6.30 12.26
N ALA A 118 -5.70 7.51 11.92
CA ALA A 118 -4.30 7.76 11.65
C ALA A 118 -3.41 7.52 12.88
N ILE A 119 -3.96 7.57 14.11
CA ILE A 119 -3.21 7.28 15.35
C ILE A 119 -2.72 5.82 15.35
N ILE A 120 -3.59 4.89 14.97
CA ILE A 120 -3.27 3.45 14.92
C ILE A 120 -2.18 3.22 13.88
N SER A 121 -2.36 3.79 12.69
CA SER A 121 -1.39 3.69 11.59
C SER A 121 -0.03 4.29 11.96
N LEU A 122 -0.01 5.42 12.69
CA LEU A 122 1.20 6.05 13.20
C LEU A 122 1.92 5.14 14.20
N ALA A 123 1.19 4.53 15.13
CA ALA A 123 1.75 3.63 16.14
C ALA A 123 2.39 2.39 15.50
N ILE A 124 1.74 1.80 14.49
CA ILE A 124 2.28 0.67 13.72
C ILE A 124 3.56 1.10 13.02
N SER A 125 3.56 2.24 12.33
CA SER A 125 4.76 2.75 11.64
C SER A 125 5.92 3.01 12.60
N ALA A 126 5.65 3.61 13.76
CA ALA A 126 6.66 3.85 14.79
C ALA A 126 7.24 2.53 15.34
N LEU A 127 6.39 1.53 15.58
CA LEU A 127 6.80 0.21 16.04
C LEU A 127 7.72 -0.49 15.03
N ILE A 128 7.38 -0.41 13.74
CA ILE A 128 8.17 -1.01 12.65
C ILE A 128 9.54 -0.34 12.57
N ILE A 129 9.60 0.99 12.60
CA ILE A 129 10.87 1.75 12.57
C ILE A 129 11.72 1.35 13.78
N TYR A 130 11.13 1.33 14.97
CA TYR A 130 11.81 0.92 16.19
C TYR A 130 12.41 -0.48 16.07
N TYR A 131 11.65 -1.45 15.57
CA TYR A 131 12.12 -2.81 15.35
C TYR A 131 13.25 -2.89 14.31
N PHE A 132 13.13 -2.17 13.19
CA PHE A 132 14.12 -2.20 12.10
C PHE A 132 15.47 -1.60 12.47
N VAL A 133 15.49 -0.65 13.40
CA VAL A 133 16.71 -0.02 13.90
C VAL A 133 17.45 -0.92 14.91
N GLN A 134 16.82 -1.98 15.43
CA GLN A 134 17.46 -2.86 16.40
C GLN A 134 18.70 -3.57 15.83
N PRO A 135 19.77 -3.78 16.65
CA PRO A 135 21.01 -4.41 16.21
C PRO A 135 20.81 -5.83 15.65
N ASN A 136 19.77 -6.53 16.07
CA ASN A 136 19.44 -7.87 15.59
C ASN A 136 19.00 -7.85 14.12
N VAL A 137 18.24 -6.82 13.72
CA VAL A 137 17.75 -6.67 12.35
C VAL A 137 18.86 -6.14 11.45
N LYS A 138 19.61 -5.11 11.89
CA LYS A 138 20.75 -4.57 11.15
C LYS A 138 21.78 -5.66 10.77
N ARG A 139 22.15 -6.51 11.73
CA ARG A 139 23.04 -7.66 11.48
C ARG A 139 22.48 -8.68 10.49
N ALA A 140 21.16 -8.86 10.44
CA ALA A 140 20.52 -9.77 9.49
C ALA A 140 20.53 -9.21 8.05
N PHE A 141 20.52 -7.89 7.90
CA PHE A 141 20.64 -7.19 6.62
C PHE A 141 22.09 -6.82 6.27
N SER A 142 23.07 -7.13 7.11
CA SER A 142 24.48 -6.72 6.95
C SER A 142 24.67 -5.20 6.84
N VAL A 143 23.89 -4.44 7.61
CA VAL A 143 23.95 -2.97 7.74
C VAL A 143 24.53 -2.58 9.10
#